data_AF-A0A2Z6Q3X5-F1
#
_entry.id   AF-A0A2Z6Q3X5-F1
#
_cell.length_a   1.000
_cell.length_b   1.000
_cell.length_c   1.000
_cell.angle_alpha   90.00
_cell.angle_beta   90.00
_cell.angle_gamma   90.00
#
_symmetry.space_group_name_H-M   'P 1'
#
loop_
_entity.id
_entity.type
_entity.pdbx_description
1 polymer ?
#
loop_
_entity_poly.entity_id
_entity_poly.type
_entity_poly.pdbx_seq_one_letter_code
_entity_poly.pdbx_strand_id
1 'polypeptide(L)'
;MIPMLTLLPTLEIMKERRYDLYRDAKCRFCLTENEDEDHIIYCQQLKDKWITIANNTVHQYDQVLTNFITQEKQIQIQLNQKDIQQLHLWNRNFFKHTIGINYELPISFVHLLLRNFFPKGKYKELKNIVKSKKIALTIATLYLEVFTNEFHNIIWQPCCKIIAEWEQTKGIKKQEKKRRLSSHKYIKYNRTLTTQIEEDTYDLKGRKILKHNEQWSIALEKSRQYINKQIRERNKVAWKRVVKAYTEAICYNDPI
;
A
#
# COMPACT_ATOMS: atom_id res chain seq x y z
N MET A 1 -18.58 4.03 4.06
CA MET A 1 -17.30 3.35 3.77
C MET A 1 -17.02 3.42 2.27
N ILE A 2 -16.19 4.37 1.83
CA ILE A 2 -15.75 4.42 0.43
C ILE A 2 -14.72 3.30 0.27
N PRO A 3 -14.98 2.26 -0.54
CA PRO A 3 -14.02 1.21 -0.74
C PRO A 3 -12.88 1.80 -1.57
N MET A 4 -11.74 2.07 -0.94
CA MET A 4 -10.43 2.26 -1.61
C MET A 4 -9.95 0.89 -2.18
N LEU A 5 -10.85 0.14 -2.83
CA LEU A 5 -10.57 -1.15 -3.48
C LEU A 5 -10.16 -0.94 -4.95
N THR A 6 -10.28 0.27 -5.47
CA THR A 6 -9.83 0.68 -6.79
C THR A 6 -8.58 1.56 -6.67
N LEU A 7 -7.57 1.30 -7.52
CA LEU A 7 -6.40 2.17 -7.70
C LEU A 7 -6.85 3.64 -7.74
N LEU A 8 -6.14 4.50 -7.02
CA LEU A 8 -6.42 5.94 -7.03
C LEU A 8 -6.36 6.44 -8.48
N PRO A 9 -7.35 7.19 -9.00
CA PRO A 9 -7.31 7.70 -10.38
C PRO A 9 -6.28 8.84 -10.52
N THR A 10 -5.00 8.51 -10.39
CA THR A 10 -3.86 9.42 -10.55
C THR A 10 -3.76 9.93 -11.99
N LEU A 11 -3.03 11.02 -12.20
CA LEU A 11 -2.83 11.55 -13.56
C LEU A 11 -2.19 10.54 -14.52
N GLU A 12 -1.31 9.64 -14.05
CA GLU A 12 -0.80 8.55 -14.89
C GLU A 12 -1.90 7.59 -15.36
N ILE A 13 -2.83 7.19 -14.48
CA ILE A 13 -4.00 6.39 -14.88
C ILE A 13 -4.92 7.18 -15.82
N MET A 14 -5.02 8.49 -15.64
CA MET A 14 -5.79 9.36 -16.54
C MET A 14 -5.14 9.45 -17.93
N LYS A 15 -3.81 9.47 -18.03
CA LYS A 15 -3.07 9.41 -19.32
C LYS A 15 -3.27 8.09 -20.05
N GLU A 16 -3.26 6.95 -19.36
CA GLU A 16 -3.55 5.65 -19.97
C GLU A 16 -4.95 5.64 -20.64
N ARG A 17 -5.91 6.33 -20.04
CA ARG A 17 -7.28 6.44 -20.56
C ARG A 17 -7.42 7.47 -21.67
N ARG A 18 -6.81 8.65 -21.50
CA ARG A 18 -6.97 9.83 -22.37
C ARG A 18 -5.68 10.63 -22.51
N TYR A 19 -4.69 10.00 -23.14
CA TYR A 19 -3.39 10.63 -23.38
C TYR A 19 -3.50 11.93 -24.19
N ASP A 20 -4.46 12.02 -25.10
CA ASP A 20 -4.76 13.24 -25.86
C ASP A 20 -5.12 14.44 -24.96
N LEU A 21 -5.71 14.21 -23.79
CA LEU A 21 -6.09 15.26 -22.83
C LEU A 21 -5.01 15.53 -21.77
N TYR A 22 -4.29 14.49 -21.36
CA TYR A 22 -3.40 14.54 -20.19
C TYR A 22 -1.90 14.38 -20.52
N ARG A 23 -1.51 14.41 -21.80
CA ARG A 23 -0.13 14.19 -22.28
C ARG A 23 0.93 14.86 -21.40
N ASP A 24 0.80 16.18 -21.22
CA ASP A 24 1.79 17.01 -20.52
C ASP A 24 1.47 17.20 -19.03
N ALA A 25 0.47 16.47 -18.50
CA ALA A 25 0.09 16.59 -17.10
C ALA A 25 1.21 16.01 -16.21
N LYS A 26 1.80 16.87 -15.38
CA LYS A 26 2.66 16.48 -14.26
C LYS A 26 1.86 16.50 -12.96
N CYS A 27 2.43 16.05 -11.84
CA CYS A 27 1.87 16.31 -10.52
C CYS A 27 1.53 17.78 -10.36
N ARG A 28 0.34 18.09 -9.85
CA ARG A 28 -0.11 19.47 -9.71
C ARG A 28 0.42 20.18 -8.47
N PHE A 29 1.07 19.43 -7.57
CA PHE A 29 1.77 20.00 -6.42
C PHE A 29 3.21 20.39 -6.77
N CYS A 30 4.02 19.47 -7.30
CA CYS A 30 5.43 19.76 -7.59
C CYS A 30 5.70 20.28 -9.01
N LEU A 31 4.77 20.07 -9.95
CA LEU A 31 4.87 20.45 -11.38
C LEU A 31 6.03 19.81 -12.16
N THR A 32 6.90 19.02 -11.54
CA THR A 32 8.11 18.45 -12.14
C THR A 32 7.91 17.00 -12.58
N GLU A 33 7.46 16.14 -11.67
CA GLU A 33 7.34 14.70 -11.87
C GLU A 33 5.94 14.27 -12.30
N ASN A 34 5.82 13.06 -12.84
CA ASN A 34 4.52 12.46 -13.13
C ASN A 34 3.82 12.05 -11.82
N GLU A 35 2.50 12.26 -11.74
CA GLU A 35 1.73 11.83 -10.56
C GLU A 35 1.23 10.40 -10.75
N ASP A 36 1.87 9.49 -10.04
CA ASP A 36 1.44 8.11 -9.83
C ASP A 36 1.25 7.82 -8.33
N GLU A 37 0.89 6.58 -7.99
CA GLU A 37 0.64 6.18 -6.59
C GLU A 37 1.88 6.34 -5.70
N ASP A 38 3.08 6.11 -6.24
CA ASP A 38 4.31 6.25 -5.48
C ASP A 38 4.61 7.75 -5.30
N HIS A 39 4.52 8.55 -6.38
CA HIS A 39 4.81 9.98 -6.34
C HIS A 39 3.91 10.72 -5.35
N ILE A 40 2.64 10.35 -5.21
CA ILE A 40 1.76 10.96 -4.19
C ILE A 40 2.33 10.78 -2.77
N ILE A 41 3.08 9.70 -2.51
CA ILE A 41 3.68 9.42 -1.21
C ILE A 41 4.99 10.19 -1.02
N TYR A 42 5.86 10.23 -2.03
CA TYR A 42 7.19 10.83 -1.91
C TYR A 42 7.31 12.26 -2.48
N CYS A 43 6.23 12.83 -3.00
CA CYS A 43 6.20 14.21 -3.48
C CYS A 43 6.58 15.16 -2.35
N GLN A 44 7.68 15.90 -2.53
CA GLN A 44 8.21 16.80 -1.51
C GLN A 44 7.19 17.85 -1.05
N GLN A 45 6.33 18.32 -1.96
CA GLN A 45 5.27 19.30 -1.66
C GLN A 45 4.12 18.72 -0.81
N LEU A 46 4.06 17.39 -0.65
CA LEU A 46 3.09 16.69 0.18
C LEU A 46 3.70 16.22 1.51
N LYS A 47 5.00 16.44 1.76
CA LYS A 47 5.71 15.94 2.95
C LYS A 47 5.03 16.38 4.26
N ASP A 48 4.78 17.67 4.42
CA ASP A 48 4.16 18.20 5.63
C ASP A 48 2.72 17.70 5.81
N LYS A 49 1.98 17.54 4.71
CA LYS A 49 0.63 16.98 4.71
C LYS A 49 0.61 15.53 5.21
N TRP A 50 1.60 14.74 4.82
CA TRP A 50 1.75 13.37 5.32
C TRP A 50 2.05 13.31 6.82
N ILE A 51 2.88 14.24 7.33
CA ILE A 51 3.12 14.39 8.76
C ILE A 51 1.82 14.75 9.49
N THR A 52 1.05 15.71 8.94
CA THR A 52 -0.27 16.07 9.49
C THR A 52 -1.22 14.87 9.51
N ILE A 53 -1.32 14.10 8.43
CA ILE A 53 -2.16 12.89 8.37
C ILE A 53 -1.76 11.91 9.46
N ALA A 54 -0.47 11.63 9.64
CA ALA A 54 0.00 10.69 10.65
C ALA A 54 -0.38 11.15 12.07
N ASN A 55 -0.14 12.43 12.39
CA ASN A 55 -0.47 13.00 13.69
C ASN A 55 -1.98 13.00 13.95
N ASN A 56 -2.78 13.43 12.96
CA ASN A 56 -4.23 13.44 13.07
C ASN A 56 -4.79 12.02 13.20
N THR A 57 -4.23 11.05 12.46
CA THR A 57 -4.63 9.65 12.56
C THR A 57 -4.43 9.14 13.98
N VAL A 58 -3.26 9.37 14.58
CA VAL A 58 -2.98 8.97 15.97
C VAL A 58 -3.96 9.63 16.93
N HIS A 59 -4.17 10.94 16.81
CA HIS A 59 -5.05 11.70 17.70
C HIS A 59 -6.52 11.28 17.59
N GLN A 60 -7.08 11.25 16.38
CA GLN A 60 -8.47 10.87 16.15
C GLN A 60 -8.72 9.39 16.48
N TYR A 61 -7.74 8.52 16.20
CA TYR A 61 -7.88 7.12 16.54
C TYR A 61 -7.97 6.89 18.05
N ASP A 62 -7.26 7.65 18.89
CA ASP A 62 -7.40 7.57 20.34
C ASP A 62 -8.85 7.86 20.79
N GLN A 63 -9.51 8.83 20.15
CA GLN A 63 -10.91 9.17 20.43
C GLN A 63 -11.86 8.07 19.96
N VAL A 64 -11.70 7.59 18.73
CA VAL A 64 -12.51 6.50 18.15
C VAL A 64 -12.36 5.22 18.97
N LEU A 65 -11.14 4.87 19.37
CA LEU A 65 -10.84 3.70 20.19
C LEU A 65 -11.51 3.80 21.56
N THR A 66 -11.42 4.96 22.23
CA THR A 66 -12.05 5.18 23.53
C THR A 66 -13.57 5.02 23.44
N ASN A 67 -14.19 5.60 22.41
CA ASN A 67 -15.63 5.49 22.17
C ASN A 67 -16.04 4.04 21.89
N PHE A 68 -15.28 3.34 21.05
CA PHE A 68 -15.52 1.94 20.70
C PHE A 68 -15.44 1.02 21.93
N ILE A 69 -14.41 1.17 22.76
CA ILE A 69 -14.25 0.41 24.01
C ILE A 69 -15.38 0.73 25.00
N THR A 70 -15.86 1.96 25.04
CA THR A 70 -16.92 2.38 25.98
C THR A 70 -18.30 1.88 25.56
N GLN A 71 -18.61 1.92 24.25
CA GLN A 71 -19.93 1.56 23.71
C GLN A 71 -20.12 0.04 23.60
N GLU A 72 -19.09 -0.71 23.22
CA GLU A 72 -19.15 -2.16 23.19
C GLU A 72 -18.89 -2.76 24.57
N LYS A 73 -19.94 -2.84 25.40
CA LYS A 73 -19.93 -3.57 26.69
C LYS A 73 -19.37 -5.00 26.56
N GLN A 74 -19.40 -5.62 25.38
CA GLN A 74 -18.82 -6.94 25.12
C GLN A 74 -17.27 -6.96 25.04
N ILE A 75 -16.60 -5.83 24.80
CA ILE A 75 -15.13 -5.74 24.68
C ILE A 75 -14.47 -5.45 26.03
N GLN A 76 -15.10 -4.67 26.91
CA GLN A 76 -14.61 -4.43 28.27
C GLN A 76 -14.49 -5.70 29.10
N ILE A 77 -15.31 -6.72 28.81
CA ILE A 77 -15.27 -8.02 29.50
C ILE A 77 -13.96 -8.79 29.17
N GLN A 78 -13.30 -8.48 28.04
CA GLN A 78 -12.06 -9.18 27.61
C GLN A 78 -10.78 -8.34 27.76
N LEU A 79 -10.85 -7.01 27.71
CA LEU A 79 -9.69 -6.13 27.86
C LEU A 79 -9.62 -5.53 29.26
N ASN A 80 -8.52 -5.78 29.97
CA ASN A 80 -8.25 -5.12 31.24
C ASN A 80 -7.64 -3.72 31.03
N GLN A 81 -7.57 -2.93 32.10
CA GLN A 81 -7.02 -1.57 32.06
C GLN A 81 -5.58 -1.48 31.51
N LYS A 82 -4.75 -2.50 31.77
CA LYS A 82 -3.37 -2.57 31.27
C LYS A 82 -3.34 -2.79 29.76
N ASP A 83 -4.21 -3.64 29.23
CA ASP A 83 -4.33 -3.88 27.79
C ASP A 83 -4.81 -2.59 27.07
N ILE A 84 -5.74 -1.82 27.66
CA ILE A 84 -6.19 -0.52 27.15
C ILE A 84 -5.03 0.50 27.13
N GLN A 85 -4.27 0.61 28.21
CA GLN A 85 -3.08 1.48 28.26
C GLN A 85 -2.04 1.09 27.21
N GLN A 86 -1.83 -0.22 26.99
CA GLN A 86 -0.94 -0.71 25.95
C GLN A 86 -1.44 -0.37 24.55
N LEU A 87 -2.75 -0.38 24.28
CA LEU A 87 -3.31 0.05 23.00
C LEU A 87 -3.04 1.53 22.71
N HIS A 88 -3.27 2.42 23.69
CA HIS A 88 -2.95 3.84 23.52
C HIS A 88 -1.45 4.08 23.31
N LEU A 89 -0.60 3.37 24.06
CA LEU A 89 0.85 3.45 23.87
C LEU A 89 1.26 2.92 22.49
N TRP A 90 0.64 1.82 22.04
CA TRP A 90 0.87 1.26 20.71
C TRP A 90 0.47 2.25 19.61
N ASN A 91 -0.68 2.92 19.73
CA ASN A 91 -1.17 3.92 18.78
C ASN A 91 -0.19 5.10 18.66
N ARG A 92 0.22 5.67 19.80
CA ARG A 92 1.20 6.78 19.84
C ARG A 92 2.55 6.41 19.22
N ASN A 93 2.92 5.14 19.25
CA ASN A 93 4.15 4.62 18.67
C ASN A 93 3.95 4.00 17.27
N PHE A 94 2.75 4.08 16.69
CA PHE A 94 2.46 3.46 15.39
C PHE A 94 3.41 4.00 14.32
N PHE A 95 3.55 5.33 14.27
CA PHE A 95 4.44 6.05 13.34
C PHE A 95 5.81 6.43 13.93
N LYS A 96 6.10 6.17 15.21
CA LYS A 96 7.33 6.65 15.87
C LYS A 96 8.61 5.92 15.45
N HIS A 97 8.57 4.60 15.23
CA HIS A 97 9.74 3.80 14.79
C HIS A 97 9.98 3.83 13.27
N THR A 98 9.31 4.76 12.63
CA THR A 98 9.04 4.74 11.20
C THR A 98 9.36 6.09 10.57
N ILE A 99 9.34 7.16 11.37
CA ILE A 99 9.97 8.43 11.07
C ILE A 99 11.50 8.20 11.05
N GLY A 100 12.09 8.12 9.85
CA GLY A 100 13.55 8.04 9.68
C GLY A 100 14.25 9.31 10.20
N ILE A 101 15.58 9.35 10.13
CA ILE A 101 16.42 10.51 10.56
C ILE A 101 15.95 11.84 9.90
N ASN A 102 15.25 11.75 8.76
CA ASN A 102 14.72 12.88 7.98
C ASN A 102 13.24 13.22 8.20
N TYR A 103 12.61 12.65 9.24
CA TYR A 103 11.18 12.83 9.53
C TYR A 103 10.21 12.34 8.43
N GLU A 104 10.58 11.27 7.73
CA GLU A 104 9.78 10.68 6.65
C GLU A 104 9.05 9.43 7.14
N LEU A 105 7.75 9.33 6.86
CA LEU A 105 7.00 8.09 7.04
C LEU A 105 7.61 7.00 6.15
N PRO A 106 7.70 5.72 6.57
CA PRO A 106 8.18 4.67 5.72
C PRO A 106 7.19 4.51 4.60
N ILE A 107 7.68 4.80 3.42
CA ILE A 107 6.95 4.72 2.15
C ILE A 107 6.22 3.36 2.05
N SER A 108 6.84 2.27 2.55
CA SER A 108 6.23 0.94 2.57
C SER A 108 4.96 0.81 3.41
N PHE A 109 4.84 1.53 4.55
CA PHE A 109 3.61 1.47 5.36
C PHE A 109 2.50 2.31 4.76
N VAL A 110 2.82 3.51 4.27
CA VAL A 110 1.84 4.38 3.61
C VAL A 110 1.24 3.68 2.38
N HIS A 111 2.07 3.00 1.58
CA HIS A 111 1.59 2.17 0.47
C HIS A 111 0.58 1.10 0.88
N LEU A 112 0.83 0.43 2.01
CA LEU A 112 -0.09 -0.60 2.50
C LEU A 112 -1.41 0.04 2.94
N LEU A 113 -1.36 1.11 3.75
CA LEU A 113 -2.54 1.77 4.29
C LEU A 113 -3.41 2.37 3.18
N LEU A 114 -2.82 3.00 2.16
CA LEU A 114 -3.53 3.51 0.98
C LEU A 114 -4.23 2.42 0.17
N ARG A 115 -3.78 1.17 0.29
CA ARG A 115 -4.40 0.01 -0.36
C ARG A 115 -5.32 -0.77 0.59
N ASN A 116 -5.70 -0.17 1.73
CA ASN A 116 -6.45 -0.80 2.81
C ASN A 116 -5.80 -2.06 3.39
N PHE A 117 -4.47 -2.20 3.24
CA PHE A 117 -3.73 -3.27 3.88
C PHE A 117 -3.15 -2.79 5.21
N PHE A 118 -3.44 -3.54 6.27
CA PHE A 118 -2.85 -3.28 7.57
C PHE A 118 -1.48 -3.97 7.70
N PRO A 119 -0.43 -3.28 8.19
CA PRO A 119 0.90 -3.89 8.28
C PRO A 119 0.94 -5.11 9.20
N LYS A 120 1.48 -6.25 8.70
CA LYS A 120 1.51 -7.53 9.43
C LYS A 120 2.23 -7.46 10.79
N GLY A 121 3.33 -6.70 10.86
CA GLY A 121 4.07 -6.50 12.11
C GLY A 121 3.21 -5.80 13.17
N LYS A 122 2.57 -4.69 12.77
CA LYS A 122 1.65 -3.93 13.62
C LYS A 122 0.41 -4.73 14.02
N TYR A 123 -0.12 -5.56 13.11
CA TYR A 123 -1.22 -6.47 13.44
C TYR A 123 -0.82 -7.50 14.51
N LYS A 124 0.41 -8.03 14.44
CA LYS A 124 0.92 -8.97 15.44
C LYS A 124 1.03 -8.32 16.82
N GLU A 125 1.53 -7.08 16.88
CA GLU A 125 1.56 -6.27 18.11
C GLU A 125 0.16 -6.09 18.69
N LEU A 126 -0.81 -5.64 17.88
CA LEU A 126 -2.22 -5.50 18.28
C LEU A 126 -2.78 -6.81 18.83
N LYS A 127 -2.62 -7.90 18.09
CA LYS A 127 -3.13 -9.23 18.48
C LYS A 127 -2.55 -9.69 19.81
N ASN A 128 -1.30 -9.36 20.11
CA ASN A 128 -0.67 -9.69 21.39
C ASN A 128 -1.27 -8.89 22.55
N ILE A 129 -1.61 -7.62 22.33
CA ILE A 129 -2.23 -6.76 23.34
C ILE A 129 -3.66 -7.24 23.63
N VAL A 130 -4.48 -7.41 22.59
CA VAL A 130 -5.92 -7.70 22.75
C VAL A 130 -6.26 -9.17 22.90
N LYS A 131 -5.30 -10.07 22.65
CA LYS A 131 -5.40 -11.54 22.78
C LYS A 131 -6.57 -12.18 22.01
N SER A 132 -7.18 -11.42 21.09
CA SER A 132 -8.35 -11.83 20.31
C SER A 132 -8.17 -11.44 18.85
N LYS A 133 -8.28 -12.44 17.95
CA LYS A 133 -8.18 -12.21 16.50
C LYS A 133 -9.29 -11.28 16.01
N LYS A 134 -10.51 -11.46 16.52
CA LYS A 134 -11.70 -10.68 16.13
C LYS A 134 -11.53 -9.22 16.52
N ILE A 135 -11.20 -8.97 17.79
CA ILE A 135 -10.99 -7.60 18.30
C ILE A 135 -9.82 -6.92 17.57
N ALA A 136 -8.70 -7.62 17.36
CA ALA A 136 -7.56 -7.07 16.63
C ALA A 136 -7.92 -6.66 15.20
N LEU A 137 -8.75 -7.45 14.51
CA LEU A 137 -9.23 -7.10 13.17
C LEU A 137 -10.13 -5.86 13.21
N THR A 138 -11.10 -5.79 14.13
CA THR A 138 -11.98 -4.62 14.26
C THR A 138 -11.19 -3.35 14.54
N ILE A 139 -10.26 -3.40 15.50
CA ILE A 139 -9.36 -2.29 15.86
C ILE A 139 -8.51 -1.85 14.67
N ALA A 140 -7.94 -2.80 13.91
CA ALA A 140 -7.16 -2.50 12.70
C ALA A 140 -8.03 -1.86 11.59
N THR A 141 -9.27 -2.32 11.41
CA THR A 141 -10.21 -1.75 10.44
C THR A 141 -10.58 -0.32 10.81
N LEU A 142 -10.90 -0.05 12.09
CA LEU A 142 -11.15 1.31 12.57
C LEU A 142 -9.95 2.23 12.33
N TYR A 143 -8.73 1.69 12.47
CA TYR A 143 -7.51 2.46 12.22
C TYR A 143 -7.38 2.85 10.74
N LEU A 144 -7.60 1.89 9.84
CA LEU A 144 -7.60 2.13 8.40
C LEU A 144 -8.67 3.15 8.00
N GLU A 145 -9.85 3.10 8.62
CA GLU A 145 -10.92 4.06 8.36
C GLU A 145 -10.50 5.49 8.74
N VAL A 146 -9.98 5.68 9.96
CA VAL A 146 -9.47 6.99 10.40
C VAL A 146 -8.35 7.49 9.47
N PHE A 147 -7.37 6.65 9.16
CA PHE A 147 -6.28 7.02 8.26
C PHE A 147 -6.78 7.41 6.86
N THR A 148 -7.70 6.62 6.30
CA THR A 148 -8.25 6.84 4.97
C THR A 148 -9.02 8.15 4.91
N ASN A 149 -9.77 8.48 5.96
CA ASN A 149 -10.49 9.75 6.06
C ASN A 149 -9.52 10.94 6.11
N GLU A 150 -8.46 10.86 6.92
CA GLU A 150 -7.44 11.91 6.99
C GLU A 150 -6.71 12.08 5.65
N PHE A 151 -6.28 10.99 5.02
CA PHE A 151 -5.68 11.04 3.69
C PHE A 151 -6.63 11.66 2.65
N HIS A 152 -7.89 11.23 2.67
CA HIS A 152 -8.91 11.72 1.75
C HIS A 152 -9.05 13.24 1.86
N ASN A 153 -9.17 13.75 3.08
CA ASN A 153 -9.45 15.16 3.32
C ASN A 153 -8.22 16.07 3.11
N ILE A 154 -7.02 15.62 3.50
CA ILE A 154 -5.82 16.46 3.51
C ILE A 154 -5.07 16.45 2.17
N ILE A 155 -5.04 15.31 1.48
CA ILE A 155 -4.30 15.14 0.21
C ILE A 155 -5.24 14.90 -0.95
N TRP A 156 -6.09 13.87 -0.88
CA TRP A 156 -6.79 13.38 -2.07
C TRP A 156 -7.84 14.36 -2.62
N GLN A 157 -8.69 14.90 -1.76
CA GLN A 157 -9.71 15.87 -2.13
C GLN A 157 -9.08 17.18 -2.66
N PRO A 158 -8.06 17.77 -2.00
CA PRO A 158 -7.31 18.89 -2.56
C PRO A 158 -6.66 18.58 -3.91
N CYS A 159 -6.05 17.40 -4.07
CA CYS A 159 -5.49 16.95 -5.35
C CYS A 159 -6.55 16.94 -6.46
N CYS A 160 -7.71 16.32 -6.20
CA CYS A 160 -8.82 16.28 -7.14
C CYS A 160 -9.30 17.69 -7.52
N LYS A 161 -9.36 18.62 -6.55
CA LYS A 161 -9.76 20.01 -6.79
C LYS A 161 -8.77 20.74 -7.70
N ILE A 162 -7.47 20.63 -7.42
CA ILE A 162 -6.42 21.27 -8.22
C ILE A 162 -6.41 20.70 -9.65
N ILE A 163 -6.59 19.38 -9.81
CA ILE A 163 -6.69 18.76 -11.14
C ILE A 163 -7.92 19.31 -11.87
N ALA A 164 -9.08 19.41 -11.21
CA ALA A 164 -10.29 19.94 -11.83
C ALA A 164 -10.15 21.40 -12.26
N GLU A 165 -9.49 22.24 -11.46
CA GLU A 165 -9.16 23.62 -11.82
C GLU A 165 -8.20 23.68 -13.02
N TRP A 166 -7.14 22.86 -13.01
CA TRP A 166 -6.21 22.75 -14.13
C TRP A 166 -6.92 22.30 -15.42
N GLU A 167 -7.81 21.31 -15.35
CA GLU A 167 -8.61 20.87 -16.49
C GLU A 167 -9.48 21.99 -17.08
N GLN A 168 -10.05 22.86 -16.23
CA GLN A 168 -10.80 24.03 -16.68
C GLN A 168 -9.90 25.01 -17.44
N THR A 169 -8.70 25.30 -16.92
CA THR A 169 -7.72 26.18 -17.63
C THR A 169 -7.26 25.60 -18.96
N LYS A 170 -7.26 24.27 -19.12
CA LYS A 170 -6.97 23.58 -20.37
C LYS A 170 -8.19 23.41 -21.29
N GLY A 171 -9.37 23.86 -20.87
CA GLY A 171 -10.61 23.73 -21.63
C GLY A 171 -11.14 22.30 -21.74
N ILE A 172 -10.68 21.37 -20.89
CA ILE A 172 -11.07 19.96 -20.92
C ILE A 172 -12.49 19.80 -20.39
N LYS A 173 -13.44 19.45 -21.26
CA LYS A 173 -14.85 19.31 -20.89
C LYS A 173 -15.18 17.93 -20.35
N LYS A 174 -16.18 17.83 -19.46
CA LYS A 174 -16.65 16.55 -18.89
C LYS A 174 -17.12 15.55 -19.95
N GLN A 175 -17.75 16.05 -21.03
CA GLN A 175 -18.18 15.24 -22.17
C GLN A 175 -17.00 14.61 -22.90
N GLU A 176 -15.91 15.37 -23.04
CA GLU A 176 -14.70 14.87 -23.70
C GLU A 176 -14.16 13.70 -22.93
N LYS A 177 -13.96 13.79 -21.61
CA LYS A 177 -13.43 12.68 -20.78
C LYS A 177 -14.19 11.35 -20.95
N LYS A 178 -15.51 11.41 -21.20
CA LYS A 178 -16.37 10.23 -21.39
C LYS A 178 -16.41 9.72 -22.84
N ARG A 179 -15.98 10.53 -23.81
CA ARG A 179 -16.01 10.18 -25.23
C ARG A 179 -15.11 8.97 -25.50
N ARG A 180 -15.68 7.91 -26.10
CA ARG A 180 -14.90 6.82 -26.68
C ARG A 180 -14.21 7.34 -27.94
N LEU A 181 -12.89 7.21 -28.00
CA LEU A 181 -12.13 7.50 -29.21
C LEU A 181 -12.26 6.32 -30.17
N SER A 182 -12.37 6.62 -31.48
CA SER A 182 -12.17 5.60 -32.51
C SER A 182 -10.74 5.07 -32.43
N SER A 183 -10.51 3.80 -32.77
CA SER A 183 -9.17 3.17 -32.76
C SER A 183 -8.10 4.02 -33.45
N HIS A 184 -8.41 4.62 -34.60
CA HIS A 184 -7.52 5.50 -35.36
C HIS A 184 -7.12 6.81 -34.66
N LYS A 185 -7.89 7.26 -33.67
CA LYS A 185 -7.62 8.50 -32.90
C LYS A 185 -7.08 8.20 -31.51
N TYR A 186 -7.08 6.94 -31.10
CA TYR A 186 -6.58 6.52 -29.80
C TYR A 186 -5.05 6.49 -29.83
N ILE A 187 -4.42 7.34 -29.02
CA ILE A 187 -2.98 7.30 -28.81
C ILE A 187 -2.72 6.37 -27.63
N LYS A 188 -2.12 5.21 -27.90
CA LYS A 188 -1.73 4.26 -26.86
C LYS A 188 -0.58 4.85 -26.04
N TYR A 189 -0.89 5.30 -24.83
CA TYR A 189 0.12 5.58 -23.83
C TYR A 189 0.41 4.32 -23.04
N ASN A 190 1.60 3.75 -23.24
CA ASN A 190 2.14 2.80 -22.29
C ASN A 190 3.02 3.62 -21.35
N ARG A 191 2.67 3.66 -20.07
CA ARG A 191 3.59 4.16 -19.05
C ARG A 191 4.89 3.37 -19.22
N THR A 192 5.97 4.02 -19.61
CA THR A 192 7.29 3.39 -19.63
C THR A 192 7.70 3.22 -18.17
N LEU A 193 7.19 2.15 -17.55
CA LEU A 193 7.56 1.72 -16.22
C LEU A 193 9.04 1.35 -16.15
N THR A 194 9.68 1.21 -17.32
CA THR A 194 11.00 0.66 -17.43
C THR A 194 11.90 1.38 -18.41
N THR A 195 13.15 1.59 -18.01
CA THR A 195 14.22 1.98 -18.92
C THR A 195 14.88 0.70 -19.42
N GLN A 196 15.02 0.54 -20.73
CA GLN A 196 15.86 -0.50 -21.29
C GLN A 196 17.29 0.04 -21.38
N ILE A 197 18.22 -0.67 -20.74
CA ILE A 197 19.65 -0.39 -20.82
C ILE A 197 20.28 -1.72 -21.22
N GLU A 198 20.89 -1.75 -22.41
CA GLU A 198 21.40 -2.98 -23.04
C GLU A 198 20.30 -4.06 -23.18
N GLU A 199 20.52 -5.25 -22.63
CA GLU A 199 19.55 -6.37 -22.64
C GLU A 199 18.65 -6.43 -21.39
N ASP A 200 18.82 -5.48 -20.48
CA ASP A 200 18.16 -5.45 -19.19
C ASP A 200 17.08 -4.37 -19.11
N THR A 201 16.02 -4.70 -18.39
CA THR A 201 14.88 -3.83 -18.18
C THR A 201 14.90 -3.35 -16.73
N TYR A 202 14.94 -2.04 -16.50
CA TYR A 202 15.02 -1.45 -15.16
C TYR A 202 13.77 -0.68 -14.85
N ASP A 203 13.26 -0.72 -13.62
CA ASP A 203 12.16 0.17 -13.22
C ASP A 203 12.63 1.63 -13.03
N LEU A 204 11.69 2.54 -12.79
CA LEU A 204 11.98 3.97 -12.52
C LEU A 204 12.86 4.22 -11.28
N LYS A 205 13.07 3.21 -10.42
CA LYS A 205 13.94 3.26 -9.23
C LYS A 205 15.32 2.66 -9.53
N GLY A 206 15.63 2.37 -10.79
CA GLY A 206 16.88 1.74 -11.21
C GLY A 206 17.01 0.27 -10.79
N ARG A 207 15.90 -0.39 -10.39
CA ARG A 207 15.93 -1.81 -10.02
C ARG A 207 15.72 -2.64 -11.28
N LYS A 208 16.61 -3.60 -11.52
CA LYS A 208 16.45 -4.56 -12.62
C LYS A 208 15.17 -5.35 -12.43
N ILE A 209 14.29 -5.31 -13.44
CA ILE A 209 13.16 -6.20 -13.59
C ILE A 209 13.68 -7.53 -14.11
N LEU A 210 13.63 -8.52 -13.24
CA LEU A 210 14.11 -9.86 -13.53
C LEU A 210 13.25 -10.54 -14.59
N LYS A 211 13.89 -11.14 -15.59
CA LYS A 211 13.26 -12.03 -16.57
C LYS A 211 12.75 -13.29 -15.85
N HIS A 212 11.78 -13.98 -16.46
CA HIS A 212 11.15 -15.18 -15.87
C HIS A 212 12.18 -16.23 -15.42
N ASN A 213 13.19 -16.52 -16.25
CA ASN A 213 14.28 -17.45 -15.92
C ASN A 213 15.14 -17.00 -14.72
N GLU A 214 15.43 -15.71 -14.61
CA GLU A 214 16.16 -15.13 -13.48
C GLU A 214 15.34 -15.22 -12.18
N GLN A 215 14.03 -14.93 -12.27
CA GLN A 215 13.10 -15.09 -11.14
C GLN A 215 13.06 -16.54 -10.65
N TRP A 216 12.96 -17.51 -11.58
CA TRP A 216 13.00 -18.93 -11.27
C TRP A 216 14.32 -19.35 -10.61
N SER A 217 15.45 -18.88 -11.15
CA SER A 217 16.77 -19.19 -10.60
C SER A 217 16.93 -18.68 -9.17
N ILE A 218 16.50 -17.45 -8.90
CA ILE A 218 16.53 -16.84 -7.55
C ILE A 218 15.57 -17.57 -6.60
N ALA A 219 14.37 -17.91 -7.06
CA ALA A 219 13.39 -18.64 -6.25
C ALA A 219 13.90 -20.04 -5.87
N LEU A 220 14.54 -20.74 -6.83
CA LEU A 220 15.14 -22.05 -6.61
C LEU A 220 16.28 -21.96 -5.57
N GLU A 221 17.15 -20.96 -5.71
CA GLU A 221 18.27 -20.75 -4.79
C GLU A 221 17.78 -20.44 -3.37
N LYS A 222 16.82 -19.52 -3.23
CA LYS A 222 16.19 -19.23 -1.91
C LYS A 222 15.52 -20.45 -1.30
N SER A 223 14.86 -21.27 -2.13
CA SER A 223 14.24 -22.52 -1.69
C SER A 223 15.28 -23.51 -1.18
N ARG A 224 16.40 -23.69 -1.89
CA ARG A 224 17.53 -24.53 -1.45
C ARG A 224 18.12 -24.02 -0.15
N GLN A 225 18.35 -22.72 -0.02
CA GLN A 225 18.87 -22.11 1.22
C GLN A 225 17.93 -22.34 2.40
N TYR A 226 16.62 -22.17 2.19
CA TYR A 226 15.62 -22.43 3.22
C TYR A 226 15.62 -23.91 3.65
N ILE A 227 15.65 -24.84 2.69
CA ILE A 227 15.73 -26.28 2.95
C ILE A 227 17.01 -26.61 3.74
N ASN A 228 18.16 -26.13 3.30
CA ASN A 228 19.44 -26.33 3.97
C ASN A 228 19.43 -25.79 5.41
N LYS A 229 18.78 -24.64 5.63
CA LYS A 229 18.58 -24.10 6.98
C LYS A 229 17.71 -25.02 7.84
N GLN A 230 16.60 -25.53 7.32
CA GLN A 230 15.74 -26.46 8.06
C GLN A 230 16.45 -27.78 8.40
N ILE A 231 17.30 -28.28 7.50
CA ILE A 231 18.15 -29.46 7.73
C ILE A 231 19.12 -29.19 8.90
N ARG A 232 19.83 -28.05 8.88
CA ARG A 232 20.76 -27.67 9.96
C ARG A 232 20.06 -27.53 11.31
N GLU A 233 18.86 -26.97 11.32
CA GLU A 233 18.07 -26.71 12.54
C GLU A 233 17.33 -27.97 13.07
N ARG A 234 17.44 -29.13 12.41
CA ARG A 234 16.77 -30.40 12.79
C ARG A 234 15.25 -30.28 13.04
N ASN A 235 14.56 -29.39 12.33
CA ASN A 235 13.13 -29.17 12.51
C ASN A 235 12.28 -30.28 11.84
N LYS A 236 12.01 -31.36 12.59
CA LYS A 236 11.28 -32.55 12.11
C LYS A 236 9.89 -32.26 11.52
N VAL A 237 9.19 -31.21 11.98
CA VAL A 237 7.84 -30.86 11.50
C VAL A 237 7.89 -30.16 10.16
N ALA A 238 8.84 -29.24 9.97
CA ALA A 238 9.09 -28.62 8.66
C ALA A 238 9.51 -29.68 7.64
N TRP A 239 10.30 -30.67 8.07
CA TRP A 239 10.79 -31.73 7.19
C TRP A 239 9.69 -32.63 6.62
N LYS A 240 8.72 -33.05 7.44
CA LYS A 240 7.54 -33.79 6.95
C LYS A 240 6.73 -32.99 5.92
N ARG A 241 6.64 -31.67 6.05
CA ARG A 241 5.89 -30.81 5.12
C ARG A 241 6.63 -30.62 3.80
N VAL A 242 7.95 -30.43 3.83
CA VAL A 242 8.75 -30.30 2.60
C VAL A 242 8.77 -31.62 1.82
N VAL A 243 8.97 -32.75 2.50
CA VAL A 243 8.93 -34.07 1.84
C VAL A 243 7.56 -34.28 1.21
N LYS A 244 6.46 -34.07 1.94
CA LYS A 244 5.10 -34.21 1.41
C LYS A 244 4.85 -33.34 0.16
N ALA A 245 5.26 -32.07 0.19
CA ALA A 245 5.10 -31.17 -0.95
C ALA A 245 5.91 -31.61 -2.17
N TYR A 246 7.12 -32.15 -1.97
CA TYR A 246 7.92 -32.72 -3.06
C TYR A 246 7.32 -34.01 -3.61
N THR A 247 6.81 -34.91 -2.75
CA THR A 247 6.15 -36.13 -3.21
C THR A 247 4.90 -35.81 -4.02
N GLU A 248 4.08 -34.86 -3.57
CA GLU A 248 2.89 -34.40 -4.28
C GLU A 248 3.24 -33.75 -5.63
N ALA A 249 4.34 -33.00 -5.73
CA ALA A 249 4.78 -32.39 -6.98
C ALA A 249 5.36 -33.40 -7.98
N ILE A 250 6.00 -34.47 -7.51
CA ILE A 250 6.54 -35.55 -8.36
C ILE A 250 5.39 -36.41 -8.89
N CYS A 251 4.38 -36.71 -8.06
CA CYS A 251 3.20 -37.50 -8.46
C CYS A 251 2.29 -36.80 -9.49
N TYR A 252 2.47 -35.50 -9.77
CA TYR A 252 1.69 -34.77 -10.79
C TYR A 252 2.37 -34.72 -12.18
N ASN A 253 3.58 -35.25 -12.30
CA ASN A 253 4.35 -35.26 -13.56
C ASN A 253 4.44 -36.66 -14.19
N ASP A 254 3.73 -37.66 -13.70
CA ASP A 254 3.58 -38.93 -14.41
C ASP A 254 2.56 -38.73 -15.55
N PRO A 255 2.97 -38.81 -16.83
CA PRO A 255 2.06 -38.69 -17.95
C PRO A 255 1.18 -39.95 -18.01
N ILE A 256 -0.14 -39.76 -18.06
CA ILE A 256 -1.05 -40.73 -18.68
C ILE A 256 -1.07 -40.44 -20.18
#